data_AF-A0A0D2MV55-F1
#
_entry.id   AF-A0A0D2MV55-F1
#
_cell.length_a   1.000
_cell.length_b   1.000
_cell.length_c   1.000
_cell.angle_alpha   90.00
_cell.angle_beta   90.00
_cell.angle_gamma   90.00
#
_symmetry.space_group_name_H-M   'P 1'
#
loop_
_entity.id
_entity.type
_entity.pdbx_description
1 polymer ?
#
loop_
_entity_poly.entity_id
_entity_poly.type
_entity_poly.pdbx_seq_one_letter_code
_entity_poly.pdbx_strand_id
1 'polypeptide(L)'
;MGTVASPAPAAQAGLAASLHYSGQGRSPAGRIGLRAIDPERYVIFDVSTSRVLEEVEANKAFYVVYDGAVYLHQRTSYVCELLDLGERVAYVRPTRAKYYTSVSDVTDVHVTGSKVAYPTPREALAAIQARRGGMGGGGGPGGVKTEAGMGVKSEAGGEGLGVKVEVKDEEQHEGQQAAVVPGWAAQHPASGDGRGLTAPSDGDGGSSSGGDGDGDGDGDGDGGGDSSSSGGSGGGGGGSSACCESCYVTVRFLGYHTVAHGTGEILDSVQLFLPDSQWETQASYVRLPPTARRRCRDAALDFREGVHAAAHAVLNALPLYMVCNPSDVATECDNPYDTRYRPERLLLYDKHPGGIGLAAQATPLFPELLRRALALVTECPCPYHRGCPACVQHLDCKNYNAVLSKAGAAVVLRAAIEQEERHAAGHGPREGGA
;
A
#
# COMPACT_ATOMS: atom_id res chain seq x y z
N MET A 1 86.62 -7.80 -17.56
CA MET A 1 85.26 -7.39 -17.95
C MET A 1 84.31 -8.50 -17.53
N GLY A 2 83.82 -8.44 -16.30
CA GLY A 2 82.92 -9.45 -15.73
C GLY A 2 81.48 -8.96 -15.86
N THR A 3 80.67 -9.71 -16.61
CA THR A 3 79.25 -9.49 -16.79
C THR A 3 78.50 -9.84 -15.52
N VAL A 4 77.85 -8.84 -14.91
CA VAL A 4 77.00 -8.99 -13.73
C VAL A 4 75.65 -9.54 -14.19
N ALA A 5 75.35 -10.78 -13.81
CA ALA A 5 74.04 -11.38 -14.02
C ALA A 5 73.02 -10.78 -13.04
N SER A 6 71.95 -10.18 -13.57
CA SER A 6 70.79 -9.78 -12.76
C SER A 6 70.05 -11.02 -12.24
N PRO A 7 69.67 -11.07 -10.95
CA PRO A 7 68.82 -12.14 -10.45
C PRO A 7 67.38 -11.98 -10.98
N ALA A 8 66.78 -13.10 -11.35
CA ALA A 8 65.39 -13.19 -11.79
C ALA A 8 64.41 -12.76 -10.68
N PRO A 9 63.25 -12.16 -11.01
CA PRO A 9 62.26 -11.78 -10.01
C PRO A 9 61.66 -13.02 -9.35
N ALA A 10 61.65 -13.03 -8.02
CA ALA A 10 60.97 -14.03 -7.21
C ALA A 10 59.47 -13.99 -7.52
N ALA A 11 58.91 -15.14 -7.92
CA ALA A 11 57.48 -15.32 -8.08
C ALA A 11 56.80 -15.15 -6.71
N GLN A 12 56.13 -14.00 -6.51
CA GLN A 12 55.17 -13.85 -5.42
C GLN A 12 53.89 -14.60 -5.82
N ALA A 13 53.80 -15.86 -5.42
CA ALA A 13 52.54 -16.60 -5.39
C ALA A 13 51.70 -16.06 -4.22
N GLY A 14 51.04 -14.92 -4.43
CA GLY A 14 49.98 -14.46 -3.54
C GLY A 14 48.77 -15.37 -3.70
N LEU A 15 48.62 -16.34 -2.80
CA LEU A 15 47.36 -17.05 -2.61
C LEU A 15 46.34 -16.04 -2.09
N ALA A 16 45.58 -15.42 -2.99
CA ALA A 16 44.30 -14.82 -2.63
C ALA A 16 43.40 -15.97 -2.19
N ALA A 17 43.40 -16.28 -0.89
CA ALA A 17 42.51 -17.28 -0.32
C ALA A 17 41.08 -16.78 -0.55
N SER A 18 40.40 -17.34 -1.55
CA SER A 18 38.99 -17.09 -1.77
C SER A 18 38.24 -17.69 -0.59
N LEU A 19 37.69 -16.83 0.25
CA LEU A 19 36.79 -17.25 1.32
C LEU A 19 35.51 -17.80 0.66
N HIS A 20 35.18 -19.06 0.97
CA HIS A 20 33.99 -19.73 0.47
C HIS A 20 33.02 -19.98 1.63
N TYR A 21 31.75 -19.67 1.40
CA TYR A 21 30.68 -20.01 2.34
C TYR A 21 30.56 -21.54 2.50
N SER A 22 30.73 -22.04 3.72
CA SER A 22 30.72 -23.47 4.05
C SER A 22 29.45 -23.94 4.78
N GLY A 23 28.44 -23.07 4.90
CA GLY A 23 27.19 -23.42 5.59
C GLY A 23 26.37 -24.48 4.85
N GLN A 24 25.56 -25.23 5.59
CA GLN A 24 24.72 -26.29 5.02
C GLN A 24 23.55 -25.70 4.22
N GLY A 25 23.76 -25.44 2.92
CA GLY A 25 22.73 -25.01 1.98
C GLY A 25 23.28 -24.34 0.72
N ARG A 26 22.44 -24.18 -0.32
CA ARG A 26 22.74 -23.28 -1.46
C ARG A 26 23.03 -21.87 -0.94
N SER A 27 23.93 -21.15 -1.62
CA SER A 27 24.38 -19.79 -1.27
C SER A 27 23.24 -18.90 -0.73
N PRO A 28 23.37 -18.33 0.49
CA PRO A 28 22.37 -17.44 1.08
C PRO A 28 22.03 -16.24 0.19
N ALA A 29 23.01 -15.75 -0.58
CA ALA A 29 22.84 -14.64 -1.50
C ALA A 29 21.79 -14.92 -2.58
N GLY A 30 21.61 -16.19 -2.99
CA GLY A 30 20.58 -16.57 -3.97
C GLY A 30 19.15 -16.52 -3.42
N ARG A 31 18.98 -16.39 -2.10
CA ARG A 31 17.67 -16.31 -1.41
C ARG A 31 17.29 -14.87 -1.03
N ILE A 32 18.21 -13.92 -1.15
CA ILE A 32 18.04 -12.55 -0.66
C ILE A 32 18.07 -11.60 -1.87
N GLY A 33 16.91 -11.07 -2.24
CA GLY A 33 16.83 -9.98 -3.20
C GLY A 33 17.28 -8.67 -2.56
N LEU A 34 18.28 -7.99 -3.14
CA LEU A 34 18.78 -6.70 -2.62
C LEU A 34 17.78 -5.55 -2.79
N ARG A 35 16.87 -5.67 -3.76
CA ARG A 35 15.85 -4.65 -4.12
C ARG A 35 14.48 -5.24 -4.37
N ALA A 36 14.44 -6.48 -4.85
CA ALA A 36 13.21 -7.22 -5.11
C ALA A 36 12.83 -7.97 -3.84
N ILE A 37 11.80 -7.48 -3.17
CA ILE A 37 11.23 -8.13 -1.99
C ILE A 37 10.18 -9.16 -2.42
N ASP A 38 9.56 -8.97 -3.59
CA ASP A 38 8.64 -9.92 -4.19
C ASP A 38 9.39 -10.86 -5.16
N PRO A 39 9.44 -12.18 -4.90
CA PRO A 39 10.06 -13.13 -5.81
C PRO A 39 9.21 -13.38 -7.06
N GLU A 40 7.92 -13.05 -7.04
CA GLU A 40 6.99 -13.34 -8.12
C GLU A 40 6.98 -12.22 -9.18
N ARG A 41 6.93 -12.61 -10.45
CA ARG A 41 6.96 -11.70 -11.59
C ARG A 41 5.90 -12.05 -12.62
N TYR A 42 5.43 -11.02 -13.32
CA TYR A 42 4.60 -11.11 -14.51
C TYR A 42 5.40 -10.70 -15.73
N VAL A 43 5.29 -11.49 -16.80
CA VAL A 43 5.92 -11.22 -18.09
C VAL A 43 4.96 -10.42 -18.95
N ILE A 44 5.41 -9.33 -19.54
CA ILE A 44 4.65 -8.57 -20.54
C ILE A 44 5.13 -9.00 -21.92
N PHE A 45 4.26 -9.69 -22.66
CA PHE A 45 4.59 -10.32 -23.94
C PHE A 45 3.84 -9.64 -25.09
N ASP A 46 4.59 -9.09 -26.05
CA ASP A 46 4.04 -8.53 -27.28
C ASP A 46 3.73 -9.64 -28.28
N VAL A 47 2.44 -9.93 -28.49
CA VAL A 47 2.00 -10.97 -29.44
C VAL A 47 2.19 -10.56 -30.90
N SER A 48 2.40 -9.27 -31.20
CA SER A 48 2.60 -8.80 -32.57
C SER A 48 4.02 -9.02 -33.07
N THR A 49 5.00 -8.97 -32.18
CA THR A 49 6.42 -9.18 -32.49
C THR A 49 6.99 -10.47 -31.91
N SER A 50 6.20 -11.20 -31.13
CA SER A 50 6.57 -12.43 -30.40
C SER A 50 7.78 -12.21 -29.50
N ARG A 51 7.77 -11.13 -28.72
CA ARG A 51 8.87 -10.73 -27.84
C ARG A 51 8.37 -10.38 -26.45
N VAL A 52 9.20 -10.70 -25.45
CA VAL A 52 9.04 -10.17 -24.10
C VAL A 52 9.48 -8.70 -24.11
N LEU A 53 8.61 -7.83 -23.61
CA LEU A 53 8.90 -6.40 -23.45
C LEU A 53 9.57 -6.13 -22.11
N GLU A 54 8.99 -6.66 -21.02
CA GLU A 54 9.43 -6.40 -19.65
C GLU A 54 8.96 -7.52 -18.70
N GLU A 55 9.62 -7.65 -17.56
CA GLU A 55 9.16 -8.43 -16.41
C GLU A 55 8.90 -7.49 -15.22
N VAL A 56 7.68 -7.54 -14.68
CA VAL A 56 7.24 -6.66 -13.59
C VAL A 56 6.97 -7.48 -12.33
N GLU A 57 7.26 -6.95 -11.15
CA GLU A 57 6.97 -7.58 -9.86
C GLU A 57 5.46 -7.76 -9.66
N ALA A 58 5.04 -8.88 -9.05
CA ALA A 58 3.62 -9.23 -8.88
C ALA A 58 2.84 -8.16 -8.12
N ASN A 59 3.41 -7.59 -7.06
CA ASN A 59 2.82 -6.48 -6.30
C ASN A 59 2.56 -5.19 -7.11
N LYS A 60 3.19 -5.03 -8.28
CA LYS A 60 3.04 -3.87 -9.19
C LYS A 60 2.27 -4.23 -10.45
N ALA A 61 2.24 -5.49 -10.84
CA ALA A 61 1.66 -5.96 -12.10
C ALA A 61 0.23 -5.44 -12.29
N PHE A 62 -0.64 -5.59 -11.30
CA PHE A 62 -2.06 -5.19 -11.44
C PHE A 62 -2.31 -3.68 -11.48
N TYR A 63 -1.30 -2.85 -11.21
CA TYR A 63 -1.40 -1.41 -11.44
C TYR A 63 -1.06 -1.01 -12.88
N VAL A 64 -0.33 -1.86 -13.61
CA VAL A 64 0.20 -1.56 -14.95
C VAL A 64 -0.37 -2.45 -16.05
N VAL A 65 -0.72 -3.69 -15.74
CA VAL A 65 -1.28 -4.69 -16.67
C VAL A 65 -2.48 -5.40 -16.05
N TYR A 66 -3.55 -5.44 -16.83
CA TYR A 66 -4.85 -6.07 -16.56
C TYR A 66 -5.63 -6.05 -17.88
N ASP A 67 -6.70 -6.81 -17.97
CA ASP A 67 -7.51 -6.86 -19.20
C ASP A 67 -8.03 -5.45 -19.57
N GLY A 68 -7.63 -4.97 -20.74
CA GLY A 68 -7.93 -3.63 -21.23
C GLY A 68 -6.93 -2.53 -20.84
N ALA A 69 -5.89 -2.84 -20.06
CA ALA A 69 -4.87 -1.86 -19.65
C ALA A 69 -4.13 -1.27 -20.86
N VAL A 70 -3.89 0.05 -20.83
CA VAL A 70 -2.97 0.72 -21.76
C VAL A 70 -1.61 0.83 -21.07
N TYR A 71 -0.69 -0.05 -21.43
CA TYR A 71 0.66 -0.12 -20.92
C TYR A 71 1.64 0.65 -21.83
N LEU A 72 2.47 1.52 -21.26
CA LEU A 72 3.43 2.34 -22.00
C LEU A 72 4.85 1.77 -21.84
N HIS A 73 5.46 1.34 -22.94
CA HIS A 73 6.83 0.84 -22.96
C HIS A 73 7.68 1.59 -24.00
N GLN A 74 8.73 2.28 -23.55
CA GLN A 74 9.68 3.01 -24.40
C GLN A 74 9.03 3.97 -25.42
N ARG A 75 7.96 4.69 -25.01
CA ARG A 75 7.13 5.60 -25.83
C ARG A 75 6.13 4.92 -26.76
N THR A 76 6.07 3.59 -26.78
CA THR A 76 5.05 2.84 -27.51
C THR A 76 3.97 2.40 -26.53
N SER A 77 2.71 2.72 -26.86
CA SER A 77 1.57 2.25 -26.08
C SER A 77 1.15 0.86 -26.57
N TYR A 78 0.79 0.01 -25.62
CA TYR A 78 0.28 -1.33 -25.85
C TYR A 78 -1.04 -1.49 -25.10
N VAL A 79 -1.99 -2.18 -25.69
CA VAL A 79 -3.20 -2.62 -24.98
C VAL A 79 -3.00 -4.06 -24.53
N CYS A 80 -3.32 -4.34 -23.27
CA CYS A 80 -3.36 -5.69 -22.73
C CYS A 80 -4.68 -6.35 -23.11
N GLU A 81 -4.61 -7.38 -23.96
CA GLU A 81 -5.78 -8.12 -24.42
C GLU A 81 -6.17 -9.23 -23.43
N LEU A 82 -5.17 -9.82 -22.76
CA LEU A 82 -5.36 -10.89 -21.79
C LEU A 82 -4.24 -10.89 -20.75
N LEU A 83 -4.61 -10.88 -19.48
CA LEU A 83 -3.73 -11.18 -18.36
C LEU A 83 -3.99 -12.62 -17.90
N ASP A 84 -3.09 -13.53 -18.25
CA ASP A 84 -3.11 -14.90 -17.75
C ASP A 84 -2.47 -14.96 -16.36
N LEU A 85 -3.30 -15.12 -15.33
CA LEU A 85 -2.87 -15.22 -13.93
C LEU A 85 -2.19 -16.56 -13.60
N GLY A 86 -2.50 -17.62 -14.35
CA GLY A 86 -1.91 -18.95 -14.12
C GLY A 86 -0.47 -19.00 -14.61
N GLU A 87 -0.24 -18.51 -15.83
CA GLU A 87 1.10 -18.43 -16.44
C GLU A 87 1.86 -17.15 -16.06
N ARG A 88 1.18 -16.17 -15.44
CA ARG A 88 1.71 -14.83 -15.10
C ARG A 88 2.22 -14.08 -16.32
N VAL A 89 1.44 -14.12 -17.41
CA VAL A 89 1.77 -13.45 -18.66
C VAL A 89 0.66 -12.47 -19.06
N ALA A 90 1.04 -11.22 -19.27
CA ALA A 90 0.18 -10.21 -19.90
C ALA A 90 0.46 -10.19 -21.40
N TYR A 91 -0.52 -10.60 -22.20
CA TYR A 91 -0.45 -10.57 -23.65
C TYR A 91 -0.90 -9.20 -24.15
N VAL A 92 0.02 -8.49 -24.80
CA VAL A 92 -0.19 -7.11 -25.23
C VAL A 92 0.00 -6.93 -26.73
N ARG A 93 -0.64 -5.92 -27.31
CA ARG A 93 -0.44 -5.49 -28.70
C ARG A 93 -0.23 -3.98 -28.79
N PRO A 94 0.59 -3.49 -29.74
CA PRO A 94 0.73 -2.06 -29.97
C PRO A 94 -0.62 -1.39 -30.24
N THR A 95 -0.85 -0.24 -29.61
CA THR A 95 -2.07 0.55 -29.77
C THR A 95 -1.74 2.02 -30.05
N ARG A 96 -2.69 2.72 -30.69
CA ARG A 96 -2.68 4.17 -30.89
C ARG A 96 -3.79 4.85 -30.07
N ALA A 97 -4.21 4.22 -28.99
CA ALA A 97 -5.20 4.77 -28.06
C ALA A 97 -4.81 6.21 -27.68
N LYS A 98 -5.81 7.11 -27.68
CA LYS A 98 -5.64 8.51 -27.27
C LYS A 98 -5.98 8.71 -25.79
N TYR A 99 -5.93 7.65 -25.02
CA TYR A 99 -6.23 7.61 -23.61
C TYR A 99 -5.24 6.69 -22.90
N TYR A 100 -5.06 6.88 -21.60
CA TYR A 100 -4.38 5.93 -20.72
C TYR A 100 -5.39 5.30 -19.76
N THR A 101 -4.98 4.23 -19.10
CA THR A 101 -5.83 3.58 -18.08
C THR A 101 -5.28 3.88 -16.68
N SER A 102 -6.19 4.08 -15.73
CA SER A 102 -5.85 4.32 -14.33
C SER A 102 -6.68 3.42 -13.44
N VAL A 103 -6.01 2.63 -12.60
CA VAL A 103 -6.65 1.65 -11.73
C VAL A 103 -7.33 2.33 -10.56
N SER A 104 -8.50 1.80 -10.18
CA SER A 104 -9.20 2.10 -8.94
C SER A 104 -9.01 0.96 -7.95
N ASP A 105 -8.20 1.16 -6.91
CA ASP A 105 -7.98 0.20 -5.83
C ASP A 105 -8.49 0.70 -4.47
N VAL A 106 -8.67 -0.26 -3.56
CA VAL A 106 -8.97 0.00 -2.16
C VAL A 106 -8.01 -0.81 -1.30
N THR A 107 -7.34 -0.13 -0.37
CA THR A 107 -6.44 -0.76 0.60
C THR A 107 -7.11 -0.82 1.98
N ASP A 108 -7.12 -2.02 2.56
CA ASP A 108 -7.54 -2.30 3.94
C ASP A 108 -6.35 -2.83 4.76
N VAL A 109 -6.16 -2.29 5.97
CA VAL A 109 -5.11 -2.73 6.90
C VAL A 109 -5.75 -3.38 8.12
N HIS A 110 -5.63 -4.70 8.22
CA HIS A 110 -6.20 -5.49 9.30
C HIS A 110 -5.13 -5.85 10.34
N VAL A 111 -5.15 -5.19 11.50
CA VAL A 111 -4.18 -5.46 12.58
C VAL A 111 -4.64 -6.66 13.41
N THR A 112 -3.80 -7.70 13.44
CA THR A 112 -4.00 -8.92 14.24
C THR A 112 -3.75 -8.63 15.72
N GLY A 113 -4.37 -9.37 16.64
CA GLY A 113 -4.21 -9.18 18.10
C GLY A 113 -5.03 -8.02 18.71
N SER A 114 -5.34 -6.98 17.94
CA SER A 114 -6.33 -5.97 18.32
C SER A 114 -7.75 -6.53 18.20
N LYS A 115 -8.68 -6.19 19.11
CA LYS A 115 -10.11 -6.54 18.95
C LYS A 115 -10.54 -6.05 17.57
N VAL A 116 -10.79 -7.01 16.70
CA VAL A 116 -11.14 -6.84 15.29
C VAL A 116 -12.23 -5.77 15.20
N ALA A 117 -11.94 -4.64 14.55
CA ALA A 117 -12.93 -3.58 14.37
C ALA A 117 -14.12 -4.04 13.51
N TYR A 118 -13.94 -5.08 12.67
CA TYR A 118 -15.01 -5.68 11.86
C TYR A 118 -14.90 -7.18 11.74
N PRO A 119 -16.01 -7.92 11.83
CA PRO A 119 -16.03 -9.27 11.30
C PRO A 119 -15.51 -9.27 9.86
N THR A 120 -14.65 -10.23 9.52
CA THR A 120 -14.22 -10.49 8.14
C THR A 120 -15.45 -10.54 7.21
N PRO A 121 -15.34 -10.27 5.90
CA PRO A 121 -16.51 -10.32 4.99
C PRO A 121 -17.35 -11.60 5.14
N ARG A 122 -16.70 -12.72 5.45
CA ARG A 122 -17.34 -14.01 5.77
C ARG A 122 -18.13 -13.99 7.08
N GLU A 123 -17.57 -13.43 8.14
CA GLU A 123 -18.23 -13.26 9.45
C GLU A 123 -19.34 -12.19 9.39
N ALA A 124 -19.18 -11.13 8.57
CA ALA A 124 -20.20 -10.12 8.33
C ALA A 124 -21.40 -10.73 7.60
N LEU A 125 -21.14 -11.56 6.56
CA LEU A 125 -22.18 -12.32 5.87
C LEU A 125 -22.89 -13.28 6.84
N ALA A 126 -22.14 -14.01 7.67
CA ALA A 126 -22.68 -14.93 8.66
C ALA A 126 -23.54 -14.20 9.71
N ALA A 127 -23.13 -13.02 10.19
CA ALA A 127 -23.90 -12.21 11.13
C ALA A 127 -25.18 -11.65 10.50
N ILE A 128 -25.14 -11.23 9.23
CA ILE A 128 -26.31 -10.78 8.47
C ILE A 128 -27.30 -11.94 8.25
N GLN A 129 -26.80 -13.12 7.90
CA GLN A 129 -27.59 -14.33 7.72
C GLN A 129 -28.22 -14.80 9.05
N ALA A 130 -27.49 -14.75 10.16
CA ALA A 130 -28.00 -15.07 11.49
C ALA A 130 -29.12 -14.12 11.95
N ARG A 131 -29.00 -12.82 11.65
CA ARG A 131 -30.04 -11.81 11.93
C ARG A 131 -31.30 -12.01 11.08
N ARG A 132 -31.14 -12.45 9.82
CA ARG A 132 -32.27 -12.81 8.95
C ARG A 132 -32.93 -14.13 9.35
N GLY A 133 -32.17 -15.09 9.88
CA GLY A 133 -32.69 -16.36 10.40
C GLY A 133 -33.44 -16.23 11.75
N GLY A 134 -33.18 -15.16 12.52
CA GLY A 134 -33.81 -14.91 13.82
C GLY A 134 -35.16 -14.16 13.76
N MET A 135 -35.61 -13.72 12.59
CA MET A 135 -36.86 -12.97 12.40
C MET A 135 -38.07 -13.83 12.00
N GLY A 136 -37.99 -15.15 12.20
CA GLY A 136 -39.09 -16.08 11.98
C GLY A 136 -39.80 -16.47 13.28
N GLY A 137 -40.66 -15.60 13.82
CA GLY A 137 -41.46 -15.96 15.00
C GLY A 137 -42.53 -14.95 15.40
N GLY A 138 -43.71 -15.03 14.76
CA GLY A 138 -44.99 -14.72 15.43
C GLY A 138 -45.89 -13.64 14.80
N GLY A 139 -46.94 -14.08 14.10
CA GLY A 139 -48.17 -13.29 13.85
C GLY A 139 -48.73 -13.43 12.43
N GLY A 140 -49.71 -14.35 12.22
CA GLY A 140 -50.41 -14.59 10.95
C GLY A 140 -51.44 -13.49 10.57
N PRO A 141 -52.49 -13.75 9.74
CA PRO A 141 -52.96 -15.02 9.16
C PRO A 141 -53.23 -14.94 7.63
N GLY A 142 -53.55 -16.07 6.99
CA GLY A 142 -54.16 -16.08 5.65
C GLY A 142 -53.78 -17.28 4.80
N GLY A 143 -54.48 -18.40 5.01
CA GLY A 143 -54.30 -19.60 4.19
C GLY A 143 -54.77 -19.38 2.76
N VAL A 144 -53.93 -19.76 1.80
CA VAL A 144 -54.35 -20.18 0.46
C VAL A 144 -53.68 -21.52 0.18
N LYS A 145 -54.51 -22.54 0.01
CA LYS A 145 -54.11 -23.89 -0.42
C LYS A 145 -54.00 -23.92 -1.94
N THR A 146 -52.96 -24.57 -2.46
CA THR A 146 -52.92 -25.37 -3.71
C THR A 146 -51.63 -26.20 -3.62
N GLU A 147 -51.67 -27.45 -3.18
CA GLU A 147 -51.88 -28.70 -3.93
C GLU A 147 -50.80 -29.07 -4.97
N ALA A 148 -50.34 -30.32 -4.83
CA ALA A 148 -49.53 -31.16 -5.74
C ALA A 148 -48.11 -30.67 -6.06
N GLY A 149 -47.02 -31.40 -5.83
CA GLY A 149 -46.84 -32.85 -5.79
C GLY A 149 -46.04 -33.27 -7.02
N MET A 150 -44.72 -33.39 -6.91
CA MET A 150 -43.88 -34.40 -7.60
C MET A 150 -42.41 -34.14 -7.28
N GLY A 151 -41.75 -35.10 -6.64
CA GLY A 151 -40.30 -35.15 -6.59
C GLY A 151 -39.74 -35.79 -7.86
N VAL A 152 -38.57 -35.34 -8.29
CA VAL A 152 -37.71 -36.10 -9.22
C VAL A 152 -36.27 -35.99 -8.73
N LYS A 153 -35.64 -37.17 -8.70
CA LYS A 153 -34.27 -37.47 -8.27
C LYS A 153 -33.23 -36.90 -9.24
N SER A 154 -32.07 -36.58 -8.69
CA SER A 154 -30.81 -36.40 -9.41
C SER A 154 -30.31 -37.71 -10.00
N GLU A 155 -29.88 -37.68 -11.25
CA GLU A 155 -28.89 -38.63 -11.78
C GLU A 155 -27.80 -37.87 -12.54
N ALA A 156 -26.55 -38.28 -12.28
CA ALA A 156 -25.34 -37.81 -12.92
C ALA A 156 -25.13 -38.59 -14.23
N GLY A 157 -24.62 -37.93 -15.27
CA GLY A 157 -24.22 -38.59 -16.51
C GLY A 157 -23.53 -37.61 -17.44
N GLY A 158 -22.34 -37.98 -17.93
CA GLY A 158 -21.45 -37.14 -18.72
C GLY A 158 -21.89 -36.87 -20.16
N GLU A 159 -20.95 -36.23 -20.87
CA GLU A 159 -20.81 -36.05 -22.33
C GLU A 159 -21.22 -34.70 -22.92
N GLY A 160 -20.26 -34.14 -23.66
CA GLY A 160 -20.21 -32.75 -24.08
C GLY A 160 -21.16 -32.39 -25.21
N LEU A 161 -21.36 -31.09 -25.35
CA LEU A 161 -22.00 -30.48 -26.52
C LEU A 161 -21.35 -29.11 -26.76
N GLY A 162 -20.75 -28.98 -27.94
CA GLY A 162 -20.19 -27.73 -28.44
C GLY A 162 -21.29 -26.68 -28.60
N VAL A 163 -21.00 -25.47 -28.14
CA VAL A 163 -21.88 -24.31 -28.34
C VAL A 163 -21.51 -23.67 -29.67
N LYS A 164 -22.45 -23.76 -30.62
CA LYS A 164 -22.44 -23.05 -31.89
C LYS A 164 -22.97 -21.64 -31.61
N VAL A 165 -22.13 -20.61 -31.73
CA VAL A 165 -22.55 -19.21 -31.61
C VAL A 165 -22.96 -18.72 -33.01
N GLU A 166 -24.25 -18.49 -33.20
CA GLU A 166 -24.76 -17.71 -34.33
C GLU A 166 -24.83 -16.24 -33.90
N VAL A 167 -24.11 -15.38 -34.62
CA VAL A 167 -24.16 -13.92 -34.48
C VAL A 167 -25.40 -13.43 -35.24
N LYS A 168 -26.29 -12.74 -34.53
CA LYS A 168 -27.32 -11.89 -35.14
C LYS A 168 -26.96 -10.43 -34.85
N ASP A 169 -26.60 -9.72 -35.91
CA ASP A 169 -26.56 -8.27 -35.97
C ASP A 169 -27.99 -7.72 -35.89
N GLU A 170 -28.32 -6.97 -34.83
CA GLU A 170 -29.41 -6.00 -34.84
C GLU A 170 -28.97 -4.73 -34.11
N GLU A 171 -28.68 -3.69 -34.89
CA GLU A 171 -28.68 -2.30 -34.46
C GLU A 171 -30.06 -1.93 -33.90
N GLN A 172 -30.15 -1.53 -32.64
CA GLN A 172 -31.18 -0.59 -32.18
C GLN A 172 -30.58 0.39 -31.17
N HIS A 173 -30.43 1.63 -31.62
CA HIS A 173 -30.26 2.83 -30.82
C HIS A 173 -31.53 3.07 -30.00
N GLU A 174 -31.44 2.99 -28.67
CA GLU A 174 -32.38 3.70 -27.78
C GLU A 174 -31.61 4.34 -26.62
N GLY A 175 -31.72 5.66 -26.53
CA GLY A 175 -31.00 6.48 -25.58
C GLY A 175 -31.52 6.29 -24.15
N GLN A 176 -30.60 5.99 -23.23
CA GLN A 176 -30.79 6.26 -21.81
C GLN A 176 -29.97 7.48 -21.43
N GLN A 177 -30.69 8.52 -21.02
CA GLN A 177 -30.16 9.76 -20.49
C GLN A 177 -29.37 9.45 -19.21
N ALA A 178 -28.07 9.69 -19.23
CA ALA A 178 -27.26 9.76 -18.04
C ALA A 178 -27.74 10.92 -17.16
N ALA A 179 -28.01 10.63 -15.89
CA ALA A 179 -28.36 11.63 -14.90
C ALA A 179 -27.22 12.65 -14.75
N VAL A 180 -27.51 13.91 -15.05
CA VAL A 180 -26.63 15.05 -14.84
C VAL A 180 -26.44 15.26 -13.34
N VAL A 181 -25.23 15.10 -12.84
CA VAL A 181 -24.83 15.57 -11.50
C VAL A 181 -24.05 16.88 -11.67
N PRO A 182 -24.50 18.01 -11.09
CA PRO A 182 -23.91 19.31 -11.36
C PRO A 182 -22.65 19.59 -10.53
N GLY A 183 -21.64 20.16 -11.19
CA GLY A 183 -20.82 21.24 -10.60
C GLY A 183 -19.39 20.92 -10.20
N TRP A 184 -18.47 20.92 -11.17
CA TRP A 184 -17.10 21.39 -10.93
C TRP A 184 -16.76 22.44 -11.99
N ALA A 185 -16.55 23.67 -11.51
CA ALA A 185 -15.87 24.72 -12.25
C ALA A 185 -14.36 24.51 -12.06
N ALA A 186 -13.67 24.15 -13.14
CA ALA A 186 -12.22 24.12 -13.18
C ALA A 186 -11.68 25.53 -12.96
N GLN A 187 -11.11 25.79 -11.79
CA GLN A 187 -10.30 26.98 -11.54
C GLN A 187 -8.83 26.59 -11.71
N HIS A 188 -8.32 26.81 -12.92
CA HIS A 188 -6.88 26.80 -13.20
C HIS A 188 -6.26 28.13 -12.76
N PRO A 189 -5.11 28.15 -12.07
CA PRO A 189 -4.28 29.34 -12.04
C PRO A 189 -3.58 29.51 -13.40
N ALA A 190 -3.67 30.73 -13.92
CA ALA A 190 -3.14 31.16 -15.20
C ALA A 190 -1.64 30.89 -15.35
N SER A 191 -1.26 30.49 -16.57
CA SER A 191 0.07 30.55 -17.13
C SER A 191 0.65 31.97 -17.06
N GLY A 192 1.82 32.11 -16.42
CA GLY A 192 2.61 33.34 -16.43
C GLY A 192 4.09 33.02 -16.66
N ASP A 193 4.51 33.27 -17.88
CA ASP A 193 5.84 33.67 -18.37
C ASP A 193 7.11 33.02 -17.82
N GLY A 194 7.81 32.38 -18.76
CA GLY A 194 9.12 31.80 -18.56
C GLY A 194 10.24 32.81 -18.32
N ARG A 195 11.28 32.29 -17.67
CA ARG A 195 12.69 32.68 -17.84
C ARG A 195 13.52 31.46 -17.45
N GLY A 196 14.36 31.04 -18.40
CA GLY A 196 15.22 29.88 -18.25
C GLY A 196 16.30 30.07 -17.19
N LEU A 197 16.69 28.96 -16.59
CA LEU A 197 17.94 28.84 -15.85
C LEU A 197 18.67 27.62 -16.38
N THR A 198 19.81 27.91 -16.96
CA THR A 198 20.83 27.03 -17.51
C THR A 198 21.50 26.23 -16.39
N ALA A 199 21.72 24.94 -16.63
CA ALA A 199 22.61 24.09 -15.84
C ALA A 199 24.08 24.49 -16.08
N PRO A 200 24.95 24.44 -15.06
CA PRO A 200 26.38 24.31 -15.28
C PRO A 200 26.78 22.83 -15.20
N SER A 201 27.39 22.38 -16.29
CA SER A 201 28.38 21.32 -16.33
C SER A 201 29.59 21.69 -15.49
N ASP A 202 30.15 20.74 -14.74
CA ASP A 202 31.59 20.64 -14.55
C ASP A 202 31.94 19.16 -14.26
N GLY A 203 32.93 18.67 -15.01
CA GLY A 203 33.57 17.38 -14.82
C GLY A 203 34.91 17.54 -14.10
N ASP A 204 35.52 16.38 -13.87
CA ASP A 204 36.88 16.06 -13.35
C ASP A 204 36.75 15.23 -12.06
N GLY A 205 37.24 14.00 -11.95
CA GLY A 205 38.52 13.49 -12.43
C GLY A 205 39.48 13.48 -11.24
N GLY A 206 39.64 12.33 -10.55
CA GLY A 206 40.54 12.28 -9.40
C GLY A 206 40.56 10.95 -8.65
N SER A 207 41.44 10.06 -9.08
CA SER A 207 41.88 8.86 -8.37
C SER A 207 42.73 9.24 -7.15
N SER A 208 42.51 8.62 -5.98
CA SER A 208 43.57 8.48 -4.98
C SER A 208 43.30 7.32 -4.02
N SER A 209 44.31 6.48 -3.94
CA SER A 209 44.54 5.34 -3.06
C SER A 209 44.73 5.68 -1.58
N GLY A 210 44.41 4.71 -0.71
CA GLY A 210 45.26 4.36 0.44
C GLY A 210 44.64 4.59 1.82
N GLY A 211 44.74 3.56 2.67
CA GLY A 211 44.71 3.72 4.13
C GLY A 211 43.95 2.64 4.87
N ASP A 212 44.51 1.43 4.92
CA ASP A 212 44.12 0.37 5.85
C ASP A 212 44.34 0.82 7.31
N GLY A 213 43.45 0.37 8.18
CA GLY A 213 43.51 0.57 9.63
C GLY A 213 42.81 -0.58 10.34
N ASP A 214 43.56 -1.67 10.48
CA ASP A 214 43.17 -2.88 11.22
C ASP A 214 42.95 -2.58 12.71
N GLY A 215 41.91 -3.18 13.26
CA GLY A 215 41.56 -3.12 14.67
C GLY A 215 40.85 -4.41 15.07
N ASP A 216 41.66 -5.46 15.26
CA ASP A 216 41.25 -6.77 15.78
C ASP A 216 40.71 -6.64 17.21
N GLY A 217 39.60 -7.32 17.47
CA GLY A 217 38.96 -7.44 18.78
C GLY A 217 38.17 -8.72 18.85
N ASP A 218 38.88 -9.83 19.05
CA ASP A 218 38.33 -11.15 19.30
C ASP A 218 37.48 -11.18 20.58
N GLY A 219 36.29 -11.74 20.47
CA GLY A 219 35.37 -11.98 21.58
C GLY A 219 34.53 -13.22 21.31
N ASP A 220 35.07 -14.38 21.68
CA ASP A 220 34.40 -15.67 21.68
C ASP A 220 33.16 -15.66 22.58
N GLY A 221 32.04 -16.18 22.08
CA GLY A 221 30.80 -16.34 22.81
C GLY A 221 29.93 -17.46 22.23
N ASP A 222 30.08 -18.65 22.80
CA ASP A 222 29.21 -19.81 22.60
C ASP A 222 27.73 -19.53 22.99
N GLY A 223 26.81 -20.15 22.25
CA GLY A 223 25.38 -20.25 22.59
C GLY A 223 24.56 -20.39 21.31
N GLY A 224 24.00 -21.56 20.99
CA GLY A 224 22.96 -22.22 21.77
C GLY A 224 21.65 -21.98 21.03
N GLY A 225 21.19 -22.99 20.27
CA GLY A 225 19.97 -22.89 19.49
C GLY A 225 18.73 -22.88 20.38
N ASP A 226 17.87 -21.90 20.17
CA ASP A 226 16.55 -21.81 20.78
C ASP A 226 15.51 -21.39 19.74
N SER A 227 14.65 -22.37 19.45
CA SER A 227 13.32 -22.20 18.92
C SER A 227 12.52 -21.25 19.82
N SER A 228 12.31 -20.01 19.36
CA SER A 228 11.41 -19.07 20.02
C SER A 228 9.98 -19.23 19.49
N SER A 229 9.23 -19.95 20.30
CA SER A 229 7.78 -19.89 20.45
C SER A 229 7.26 -18.45 20.44
N SER A 230 6.14 -18.25 19.74
CA SER A 230 5.28 -17.07 19.71
C SER A 230 4.81 -16.66 21.11
N GLY A 231 5.53 -15.73 21.73
CA GLY A 231 5.09 -14.96 22.89
C GLY A 231 4.50 -13.63 22.43
N GLY A 232 3.19 -13.45 22.60
CA GLY A 232 2.55 -12.13 22.48
C GLY A 232 3.16 -11.19 23.52
N SER A 233 3.99 -10.26 23.05
CA SER A 233 4.63 -9.28 23.90
C SER A 233 3.68 -8.12 24.14
N GLY A 234 2.83 -8.27 25.16
CA GLY A 234 2.23 -7.13 25.86
C GLY A 234 3.33 -6.39 26.61
N GLY A 235 4.14 -5.62 25.88
CA GLY A 235 5.23 -4.81 26.42
C GLY A 235 4.73 -3.52 27.07
N GLY A 236 4.11 -3.64 28.24
CA GLY A 236 3.95 -2.53 29.18
C GLY A 236 5.32 -2.15 29.74
N GLY A 237 5.96 -1.15 29.13
CA GLY A 237 7.33 -0.76 29.50
C GLY A 237 7.88 0.39 28.65
N GLY A 238 7.10 1.46 28.49
CA GLY A 238 7.51 2.70 27.82
C GLY A 238 6.35 3.68 27.88
N GLY A 239 6.61 4.97 28.10
CA GLY A 239 5.60 6.00 28.36
C GLY A 239 4.68 6.35 27.18
N SER A 240 4.38 5.40 26.29
CA SER A 240 3.58 5.56 25.08
C SER A 240 2.40 4.57 25.09
N SER A 241 1.25 4.96 24.54
CA SER A 241 0.13 4.04 24.28
C SER A 241 0.20 3.38 22.91
N ALA A 242 1.26 3.65 22.15
CA ALA A 242 1.50 3.03 20.85
C ALA A 242 1.65 1.51 20.96
N CYS A 243 1.01 0.79 20.05
CA CYS A 243 1.10 -0.66 19.94
C CYS A 243 1.81 -1.03 18.64
N CYS A 244 2.60 -2.09 18.66
CA CYS A 244 3.17 -2.73 17.46
C CYS A 244 2.61 -4.14 17.34
N GLU A 245 1.98 -4.45 16.21
CA GLU A 245 1.31 -5.72 15.99
C GLU A 245 1.51 -6.18 14.55
N SER A 246 1.39 -7.49 14.31
CA SER A 246 1.29 -8.00 12.93
C SER A 246 -0.04 -7.54 12.30
N CYS A 247 -0.03 -7.32 10.99
CA CYS A 247 -1.22 -6.93 10.24
C CYS A 247 -1.22 -7.52 8.83
N TYR A 248 -2.42 -7.68 8.27
CA TYR A 248 -2.62 -8.03 6.87
C TYR A 248 -3.01 -6.77 6.09
N VAL A 249 -2.24 -6.43 5.07
CA VAL A 249 -2.59 -5.40 4.10
C VAL A 249 -3.25 -6.09 2.92
N THR A 250 -4.48 -5.68 2.60
CA THR A 250 -5.26 -6.23 1.48
C THR A 250 -5.57 -5.11 0.50
N VAL A 251 -5.15 -5.27 -0.75
CA VAL A 251 -5.49 -4.38 -1.87
C VAL A 251 -6.51 -5.09 -2.75
N ARG A 252 -7.66 -4.44 -2.93
CA ARG A 252 -8.71 -4.89 -3.85
C ARG A 252 -8.76 -3.97 -5.05
N PHE A 253 -8.73 -4.57 -6.23
CA PHE A 253 -8.82 -3.85 -7.51
C PHE A 253 -10.28 -3.81 -7.94
N LEU A 254 -10.90 -2.64 -7.86
CA LEU A 254 -12.34 -2.49 -8.14
C LEU A 254 -12.61 -2.35 -9.64
N GLY A 255 -11.68 -1.73 -10.37
CA GLY A 255 -11.86 -1.35 -11.76
C GLY A 255 -10.74 -0.48 -12.28
N TYR A 256 -10.94 0.08 -13.48
CA TYR A 256 -10.09 1.12 -14.03
C TYR A 256 -10.93 2.18 -14.75
N HIS A 257 -10.36 3.35 -14.87
CA HIS A 257 -10.86 4.44 -15.69
C HIS A 257 -10.03 4.54 -16.97
N THR A 258 -10.67 4.78 -18.10
CA THR A 258 -9.98 5.28 -19.30
C THR A 258 -9.96 6.80 -19.23
N VAL A 259 -8.78 7.39 -19.41
CA VAL A 259 -8.59 8.83 -19.22
C VAL A 259 -7.98 9.44 -20.47
N ALA A 260 -8.67 10.40 -21.06
CA ALA A 260 -8.26 11.07 -22.28
C ALA A 260 -6.88 11.75 -22.12
N HIS A 261 -6.02 11.59 -23.12
CA HIS A 261 -4.78 12.34 -23.17
C HIS A 261 -5.04 13.84 -23.33
N GLY A 262 -4.27 14.66 -22.60
CA GLY A 262 -4.34 16.12 -22.66
C GLY A 262 -5.38 16.73 -21.73
N THR A 263 -6.65 16.28 -21.79
CA THR A 263 -7.72 16.85 -20.94
C THR A 263 -7.78 16.21 -19.55
N GLY A 264 -7.33 14.96 -19.39
CA GLY A 264 -7.48 14.23 -18.13
C GLY A 264 -8.92 13.83 -17.83
N GLU A 265 -9.83 13.94 -18.81
CA GLU A 265 -11.23 13.57 -18.65
C GLU A 265 -11.40 12.05 -18.60
N ILE A 266 -12.19 11.57 -17.65
CA ILE A 266 -12.55 10.15 -17.55
C ILE A 266 -13.57 9.86 -18.66
N LEU A 267 -13.17 9.03 -19.62
CA LEU A 267 -13.99 8.64 -20.76
C LEU A 267 -14.91 7.46 -20.42
N ASP A 268 -14.40 6.49 -19.66
CA ASP A 268 -15.12 5.28 -19.29
C ASP A 268 -14.62 4.73 -17.95
N SER A 269 -15.44 3.89 -17.30
CA SER A 269 -15.14 3.21 -16.04
C SER A 269 -15.53 1.73 -16.14
N VAL A 270 -14.55 0.85 -16.08
CA VAL A 270 -14.73 -0.59 -16.28
C VAL A 270 -14.43 -1.34 -15.00
N GLN A 271 -15.30 -2.27 -14.62
CA GLN A 271 -15.08 -3.13 -13.45
C GLN A 271 -14.00 -4.18 -13.75
N LEU A 272 -13.11 -4.41 -12.79
CA LEU A 272 -12.07 -5.43 -12.87
C LEU A 272 -12.35 -6.56 -11.89
N PHE A 273 -11.99 -7.77 -12.30
CA PHE A 273 -12.09 -8.98 -11.49
C PHE A 273 -10.70 -9.59 -11.34
N LEU A 274 -9.84 -8.89 -10.61
CA LEU A 274 -8.49 -9.37 -10.26
C LEU A 274 -8.50 -9.96 -8.84
N PRO A 275 -7.61 -10.92 -8.54
CA PRO A 275 -7.47 -11.44 -7.19
C PRO A 275 -7.00 -10.34 -6.22
N ASP A 276 -7.50 -10.38 -4.99
CA ASP A 276 -7.03 -9.52 -3.90
C ASP A 276 -5.54 -9.76 -3.67
N SER A 277 -4.74 -8.69 -3.69
CA SER A 277 -3.33 -8.77 -3.28
C SER A 277 -3.25 -8.61 -1.78
N GLN A 278 -2.81 -9.64 -1.07
CA GLN A 278 -2.72 -9.65 0.38
C GLN A 278 -1.34 -10.09 0.85
N TRP A 279 -0.80 -9.39 1.83
CA TRP A 279 0.45 -9.77 2.50
C TRP A 279 0.41 -9.44 3.99
N GLU A 280 1.16 -10.22 4.76
CA GLU A 280 1.40 -9.97 6.17
C GLU A 280 2.58 -8.98 6.33
N THR A 281 2.48 -8.07 7.29
CA THR A 281 3.52 -7.08 7.62
C THR A 281 3.33 -6.61 9.07
N GLN A 282 4.15 -5.67 9.53
CA GLN A 282 4.01 -5.06 10.85
C GLN A 282 3.40 -3.66 10.76
N ALA A 283 2.60 -3.31 11.78
CA ALA A 283 2.03 -1.99 11.93
C ALA A 283 2.21 -1.47 13.36
N SER A 284 2.51 -0.18 13.45
CA SER A 284 2.58 0.58 14.69
C SER A 284 1.49 1.64 14.70
N TYR A 285 0.75 1.77 15.78
CA TYR A 285 -0.37 2.69 15.84
C TYR A 285 -0.68 3.22 17.23
N VAL A 286 -1.27 4.41 17.27
CA VAL A 286 -1.93 4.97 18.46
C VAL A 286 -3.43 5.09 18.21
N ARG A 287 -4.23 4.75 19.22
CA ARG A 287 -5.69 4.93 19.18
C ARG A 287 -6.03 6.38 19.46
N LEU A 288 -6.91 6.95 18.66
CA LEU A 288 -7.38 8.32 18.87
C LEU A 288 -8.41 8.36 20.00
N PRO A 289 -8.36 9.37 20.89
CA PRO A 289 -9.34 9.49 21.96
C PRO A 289 -10.67 10.00 21.38
N PRO A 290 -11.82 9.65 21.99
CA PRO A 290 -13.12 10.22 21.61
C PRO A 290 -13.17 11.76 21.68
N THR A 291 -12.27 12.37 22.43
CA THR A 291 -12.10 13.83 22.49
C THR A 291 -11.66 14.43 21.16
N ALA A 292 -10.91 13.70 20.34
CA ALA A 292 -10.45 14.17 19.02
C ALA A 292 -11.64 14.41 18.09
N ARG A 293 -12.52 13.40 17.95
CA ARG A 293 -13.75 13.50 17.17
C ARG A 293 -14.67 14.60 17.70
N ARG A 294 -14.86 14.67 19.01
CA ARG A 294 -15.68 15.72 19.64
C ARG A 294 -15.16 17.11 19.33
N ARG A 295 -13.85 17.36 19.49
CA ARG A 295 -13.23 18.67 19.23
C ARG A 295 -13.29 19.07 17.76
N CYS A 296 -13.12 18.13 16.82
CA CYS A 296 -13.30 18.42 15.39
C CYS A 296 -14.73 18.89 15.11
N ARG A 297 -15.73 18.16 15.62
CA ARG A 297 -17.15 18.54 15.49
C ARG A 297 -17.44 19.91 16.11
N ASP A 298 -16.96 20.15 17.33
CA ASP A 298 -17.20 21.42 18.03
C ASP A 298 -16.54 22.62 17.30
N ALA A 299 -15.49 22.37 16.52
CA ALA A 299 -14.83 23.34 15.65
C ALA A 299 -15.38 23.37 14.20
N ALA A 300 -16.47 22.65 13.91
CA ALA A 300 -17.04 22.48 12.57
C ALA A 300 -16.03 21.97 11.51
N LEU A 301 -15.14 21.06 11.92
CA LEU A 301 -14.15 20.40 11.07
C LEU A 301 -14.52 18.94 10.85
N ASP A 302 -14.27 18.43 9.64
CA ASP A 302 -14.44 17.02 9.33
C ASP A 302 -13.33 16.19 10.02
N PHE A 303 -13.76 15.21 10.82
CA PHE A 303 -12.84 14.37 11.59
C PHE A 303 -12.03 13.45 10.67
N ARG A 304 -12.61 12.90 9.60
CA ARG A 304 -11.90 12.01 8.66
C ARG A 304 -10.80 12.78 7.92
N GLU A 305 -11.14 13.95 7.39
CA GLU A 305 -10.14 14.83 6.75
C GLU A 305 -9.00 15.21 7.71
N GLY A 306 -9.31 15.40 8.99
CA GLY A 306 -8.32 15.67 10.04
C GLY A 306 -7.42 14.47 10.34
N VAL A 307 -7.99 13.26 10.45
CA VAL A 307 -7.22 12.03 10.69
C VAL A 307 -6.29 11.72 9.53
N HIS A 308 -6.78 11.80 8.29
CA HIS A 308 -5.98 11.57 7.09
C HIS A 308 -4.82 12.58 6.98
N ALA A 309 -5.08 13.86 7.24
CA ALA A 309 -4.04 14.89 7.25
C ALA A 309 -3.04 14.73 8.42
N ALA A 310 -3.49 14.30 9.59
CA ALA A 310 -2.61 13.96 10.71
C ALA A 310 -1.71 12.75 10.40
N ALA A 311 -2.27 11.72 9.76
CA ALA A 311 -1.55 10.53 9.33
C ALA A 311 -0.40 10.87 8.36
N HIS A 312 -0.66 11.73 7.37
CA HIS A 312 0.38 12.25 6.50
C HIS A 312 1.44 13.06 7.25
N ALA A 313 1.04 13.92 8.19
CA ALA A 313 1.99 14.72 8.97
C ALA A 313 2.92 13.83 9.83
N VAL A 314 2.39 12.74 10.40
CA VAL A 314 3.19 11.74 11.12
C VAL A 314 4.14 11.01 10.16
N LEU A 315 3.66 10.59 8.99
CA LEU A 315 4.49 9.93 7.98
C LEU A 315 5.61 10.86 7.47
N ASN A 316 5.32 12.15 7.25
CA ASN A 316 6.31 13.17 6.86
C ASN A 316 7.34 13.46 7.97
N ALA A 317 6.97 13.27 9.24
CA ALA A 317 7.89 13.44 10.37
C ALA A 317 8.84 12.24 10.55
N LEU A 318 8.47 11.06 10.06
CA LEU A 318 9.20 9.80 10.28
C LEU A 318 10.67 9.85 9.85
N PRO A 319 11.03 10.35 8.64
CA PRO A 319 12.42 10.37 8.19
C PRO A 319 13.35 11.30 8.99
N LEU A 320 12.79 12.13 9.89
CA LEU A 320 13.58 12.99 10.78
C LEU A 320 14.14 12.22 11.99
N TYR A 321 13.59 11.06 12.30
CA TYR A 321 13.95 10.26 13.47
C TYR A 321 14.57 8.90 13.11
N MET A 322 14.35 8.43 11.89
CA MET A 322 14.92 7.18 11.39
C MET A 322 15.32 7.30 9.93
N VAL A 323 16.34 6.52 9.55
CA VAL A 323 16.80 6.44 8.16
C VAL A 323 15.86 5.51 7.39
N CYS A 324 14.94 6.09 6.63
CA CYS A 324 14.00 5.38 5.78
C CYS A 324 13.64 6.18 4.53
N ASN A 325 13.19 5.51 3.47
CA ASN A 325 12.56 6.17 2.34
C ASN A 325 11.05 6.31 2.60
N PRO A 326 10.39 7.42 2.22
CA PRO A 326 8.93 7.52 2.21
C PRO A 326 8.19 6.36 1.49
N SER A 327 8.86 5.68 0.56
CA SER A 327 8.32 4.48 -0.08
C SER A 327 8.21 3.28 0.84
N ASP A 328 8.97 3.22 1.94
CA ASP A 328 9.12 2.01 2.76
C ASP A 328 8.00 1.83 3.79
N VAL A 329 7.37 2.95 4.18
CA VAL A 329 6.30 3.00 5.18
C VAL A 329 5.07 3.66 4.58
N ALA A 330 3.89 3.18 4.98
CA ALA A 330 2.60 3.73 4.59
C ALA A 330 1.75 4.08 5.81
N THR A 331 0.68 4.82 5.54
CA THR A 331 -0.40 5.06 6.47
C THR A 331 -1.76 4.79 5.81
N GLU A 332 -2.82 4.67 6.61
CA GLU A 332 -4.18 4.55 6.12
C GLU A 332 -4.61 5.89 5.50
N CYS A 333 -4.91 5.88 4.20
CA CYS A 333 -5.36 7.07 3.46
C CYS A 333 -6.87 6.98 3.21
N ASP A 334 -7.61 8.05 3.52
CA ASP A 334 -9.05 8.11 3.27
C ASP A 334 -9.34 8.32 1.77
N ASN A 335 -10.18 7.44 1.23
CA ASN A 335 -10.74 7.57 -0.12
C ASN A 335 -12.08 8.32 -0.02
N PRO A 336 -12.29 9.41 -0.79
CA PRO A 336 -13.52 10.20 -0.75
C PRO A 336 -14.78 9.41 -1.11
N TYR A 337 -14.66 8.34 -1.89
CA TYR A 337 -15.77 7.49 -2.32
C TYR A 337 -16.01 6.30 -1.38
N ASP A 338 -15.14 6.10 -0.39
CA ASP A 338 -15.24 5.02 0.58
C ASP A 338 -16.07 5.46 1.81
N THR A 339 -17.23 4.85 1.97
CA THR A 339 -18.17 5.10 3.08
C THR A 339 -18.02 4.11 4.23
N ARG A 340 -17.07 3.15 4.13
CA ARG A 340 -16.87 2.16 5.19
C ARG A 340 -16.34 2.85 6.44
N TYR A 341 -16.71 2.32 7.61
CA TYR A 341 -16.12 2.76 8.87
C TYR A 341 -14.59 2.50 8.78
N ARG A 342 -13.79 3.35 9.43
CA ARG A 342 -12.34 3.19 9.57
C ARG A 342 -12.02 3.26 11.06
N PRO A 343 -11.12 2.39 11.58
CA PRO A 343 -10.69 2.49 12.97
C PRO A 343 -10.11 3.88 13.27
N GLU A 344 -10.48 4.46 14.41
CA GLU A 344 -9.97 5.77 14.82
C GLU A 344 -8.56 5.64 15.40
N ARG A 345 -7.56 5.61 14.52
CA ARG A 345 -6.15 5.47 14.87
C ARG A 345 -5.26 6.23 13.90
N LEU A 346 -4.04 6.53 14.35
CA LEU A 346 -2.94 6.91 13.46
C LEU A 346 -2.02 5.70 13.38
N LEU A 347 -1.87 5.15 12.18
CA LEU A 347 -1.17 3.89 11.93
C LEU A 347 -0.06 4.09 10.89
N LEU A 348 1.11 3.53 11.18
CA LEU A 348 2.22 3.36 10.25
C LEU A 348 2.44 1.87 10.02
N TYR A 349 2.59 1.44 8.78
CA TYR A 349 2.90 0.04 8.46
C TYR A 349 3.98 -0.08 7.40
N ASP A 350 4.76 -1.14 7.48
CA ASP A 350 5.78 -1.44 6.48
C ASP A 350 5.09 -1.85 5.17
N LYS A 351 5.42 -1.19 4.05
CA LYS A 351 4.80 -1.49 2.73
C LYS A 351 5.22 -2.85 2.16
N HIS A 352 6.15 -3.53 2.81
CA HIS A 352 6.78 -4.75 2.32
C HIS A 352 6.27 -6.01 3.00
N PRO A 353 6.02 -7.10 2.25
CA PRO A 353 5.69 -8.41 2.82
C PRO A 353 6.72 -8.86 3.86
N GLY A 354 6.24 -9.38 4.99
CA GLY A 354 7.05 -9.79 6.14
C GLY A 354 7.45 -8.65 7.08
N GLY A 355 7.32 -7.39 6.64
CA GLY A 355 7.82 -6.22 7.36
C GLY A 355 9.35 -6.08 7.26
N ILE A 356 9.82 -4.85 7.33
CA ILE A 356 11.25 -4.49 7.33
C ILE A 356 11.69 -3.90 8.68
N GLY A 357 10.77 -3.83 9.65
CA GLY A 357 11.02 -3.43 11.03
C GLY A 357 10.91 -1.93 11.28
N LEU A 358 10.53 -1.12 10.29
CA LEU A 358 10.39 0.33 10.48
C LEU A 358 9.20 0.65 11.39
N ALA A 359 8.06 -0.02 11.19
CA ALA A 359 6.91 0.10 12.09
C ALA A 359 7.27 -0.24 13.54
N ALA A 360 7.99 -1.34 13.76
CA ALA A 360 8.44 -1.74 15.10
C ALA A 360 9.34 -0.66 15.73
N GLN A 361 10.32 -0.16 14.99
CA GLN A 361 11.22 0.92 15.45
C GLN A 361 10.51 2.26 15.65
N ALA A 362 9.45 2.55 14.90
CA ALA A 362 8.66 3.77 15.05
C ALA A 362 7.79 3.78 16.32
N THR A 363 7.46 2.60 16.86
CA THR A 363 6.58 2.43 18.03
C THR A 363 7.02 3.23 19.26
N PRO A 364 8.27 3.11 19.75
CA PRO A 364 8.73 3.91 20.89
C PRO A 364 8.83 5.41 20.56
N LEU A 365 8.87 5.80 19.28
CA LEU A 365 9.05 7.18 18.83
C LEU A 365 7.72 7.91 18.57
N PHE A 366 6.58 7.22 18.70
CA PHE A 366 5.26 7.78 18.39
C PHE A 366 4.98 9.12 19.12
N PRO A 367 5.27 9.28 20.43
CA PRO A 367 5.06 10.56 21.11
C PRO A 367 5.84 11.71 20.47
N GLU A 368 7.11 11.49 20.12
CA GLU A 368 7.98 12.45 19.44
C GLU A 368 7.49 12.76 18.03
N LEU A 369 7.09 11.72 17.27
CA LEU A 369 6.51 11.86 15.93
C LEU A 369 5.23 12.69 15.95
N LEU A 370 4.34 12.47 16.92
CA LEU A 370 3.11 13.26 17.07
C LEU A 370 3.40 14.74 17.34
N ARG A 371 4.35 15.02 18.24
CA ARG A 371 4.76 16.41 18.55
C ARG A 371 5.40 17.07 17.33
N ARG A 372 6.25 16.35 16.59
CA ARG A 372 6.87 16.88 15.38
C ARG A 372 5.86 17.09 14.26
N ALA A 373 4.93 16.16 14.07
CA ALA A 373 3.82 16.30 13.14
C ALA A 373 2.97 17.53 13.49
N LEU A 374 2.65 17.75 14.77
CA LEU A 374 1.92 18.94 15.19
C LEU A 374 2.69 20.22 14.85
N ALA A 375 3.99 20.26 15.13
CA ALA A 375 4.86 21.38 14.79
C ALA A 375 4.85 21.66 13.28
N LEU A 376 5.03 20.66 12.42
CA LEU A 376 4.95 20.79 10.96
C LEU A 376 3.61 21.41 10.51
N VAL A 377 2.50 20.98 11.14
CA VAL A 377 1.17 21.49 10.80
C VAL A 377 0.96 22.93 11.27
N THR A 378 1.37 23.26 12.50
CA THR A 378 1.09 24.57 13.11
C THR A 378 2.08 25.66 12.73
N GLU A 379 3.34 25.31 12.44
CA GLU A 379 4.39 26.27 12.07
C GLU A 379 4.41 26.57 10.57
N CYS A 380 3.84 25.69 9.75
CA CYS A 380 3.78 25.91 8.31
C CYS A 380 2.88 27.12 7.99
N PRO A 381 3.37 28.14 7.27
CA PRO A 381 2.61 29.35 6.96
C PRO A 381 1.66 29.21 5.76
N CYS A 382 1.53 28.00 5.20
CA CYS A 382 0.74 27.82 3.98
C CYS A 382 -0.74 28.23 4.19
N PRO A 383 -1.33 28.97 3.24
CA PRO A 383 -2.70 29.49 3.38
C PRO A 383 -3.79 28.44 3.06
N TYR A 384 -3.38 27.28 2.54
CA TYR A 384 -4.30 26.27 2.02
C TYR A 384 -4.93 25.44 3.15
N HIS A 385 -6.25 25.29 3.13
CA HIS A 385 -6.98 24.47 4.10
C HIS A 385 -6.63 22.99 3.99
N ARG A 386 -6.35 22.50 2.77
CA ARG A 386 -5.80 21.15 2.49
C ARG A 386 -4.29 21.05 2.74
N GLY A 387 -3.67 22.12 3.22
CA GLY A 387 -2.24 22.26 3.45
C GLY A 387 -1.38 22.11 2.20
N CYS A 388 -0.11 21.77 2.39
CA CYS A 388 0.92 21.69 1.35
C CYS A 388 1.88 20.51 1.62
N PRO A 389 2.80 20.19 0.69
CA PRO A 389 3.77 19.10 0.84
C PRO A 389 4.69 19.24 2.07
N ALA A 390 4.90 20.46 2.57
CA ALA A 390 5.70 20.69 3.77
C ALA A 390 4.95 20.43 5.10
N CYS A 391 3.64 20.16 5.07
CA CYS A 391 2.87 19.91 6.28
C CYS A 391 2.04 18.62 6.23
N VAL A 392 0.93 18.59 5.48
CA VAL A 392 -0.08 17.50 5.53
C VAL A 392 -0.30 16.80 4.20
N GLN A 393 0.31 17.25 3.10
CA GLN A 393 0.25 16.51 1.85
C GLN A 393 1.40 15.50 1.81
N HIS A 394 1.11 14.33 1.26
CA HIS A 394 2.09 13.27 1.02
C HIS A 394 2.12 12.96 -0.48
N LEU A 395 3.32 12.82 -1.05
CA LEU A 395 3.49 12.62 -2.49
C LEU A 395 2.94 11.26 -2.94
N ASP A 396 3.11 10.21 -2.13
CA ASP A 396 2.59 8.87 -2.42
C ASP A 396 1.16 8.64 -1.90
N CYS A 397 0.40 9.71 -1.63
CA CYS A 397 -1.01 9.55 -1.25
C CYS A 397 -1.80 9.00 -2.44
N LYS A 398 -2.25 7.73 -2.33
CA LYS A 398 -3.04 7.05 -3.36
C LYS A 398 -4.33 7.78 -3.73
N ASN A 399 -4.88 8.58 -2.81
CA ASN A 399 -6.13 9.32 -2.99
C ASN A 399 -5.89 10.78 -3.43
N TYR A 400 -4.73 11.08 -4.02
CA TYR A 400 -4.38 12.39 -4.57
C TYR A 400 -4.59 13.56 -3.59
N ASN A 401 -4.40 13.33 -2.29
CA ASN A 401 -4.58 14.34 -1.26
C ASN A 401 -6.00 14.97 -1.23
N ALA A 402 -7.03 14.27 -1.75
CA ALA A 402 -8.38 14.80 -1.95
C ALA A 402 -9.20 14.99 -0.66
N VAL A 403 -8.81 14.38 0.46
CA VAL A 403 -9.57 14.37 1.74
C VAL A 403 -8.64 14.81 2.87
N LEU A 404 -8.33 16.11 2.96
CA LEU A 404 -7.35 16.63 3.93
C LEU A 404 -7.83 17.93 4.56
N SER A 405 -7.63 18.04 5.87
CA SER A 405 -7.87 19.27 6.63
C SER A 405 -6.67 19.59 7.53
N LYS A 406 -5.95 20.67 7.24
CA LYS A 406 -4.82 21.15 8.05
C LYS A 406 -5.27 21.52 9.47
N ALA A 407 -6.39 22.22 9.59
CA ALA A 407 -6.97 22.58 10.88
C ALA A 407 -7.45 21.33 11.65
N GLY A 408 -8.08 20.38 10.95
CA GLY A 408 -8.48 19.10 11.53
C GLY A 408 -7.29 18.30 12.04
N ALA A 409 -6.19 18.23 11.28
CA ALA A 409 -4.97 17.56 11.69
C ALA A 409 -4.41 18.12 12.99
N ALA A 410 -4.36 19.45 13.13
CA ALA A 410 -3.89 20.07 14.36
C ALA A 410 -4.74 19.69 15.59
N VAL A 411 -6.06 19.58 15.43
CA VAL A 411 -6.97 19.15 16.50
C VAL A 411 -6.76 17.68 16.86
N VAL A 412 -6.65 16.81 15.86
CA VAL A 412 -6.41 15.36 16.04
C VAL A 412 -5.07 15.12 16.74
N LEU A 413 -4.00 15.76 16.27
CA LEU A 413 -2.65 15.60 16.81
C LEU A 413 -2.56 16.10 18.26
N ARG A 414 -3.16 17.25 18.59
CA ARG A 414 -3.21 17.73 19.98
C ARG A 414 -3.94 16.75 20.90
N ALA A 415 -5.06 16.21 20.46
CA ALA A 415 -5.82 15.24 21.25
C ALA A 415 -5.04 13.93 21.46
N ALA A 416 -4.31 13.45 20.44
CA ALA A 416 -3.45 12.29 20.55
C ALA A 416 -2.28 12.53 21.53
N ILE A 417 -1.59 13.68 21.43
CA ILE A 417 -0.49 14.04 22.35
C ILE A 417 -0.98 14.11 23.80
N GLU A 418 -2.12 14.76 24.06
CA GLU A 418 -2.70 14.81 25.41
C GLU A 418 -3.03 13.41 25.96
N GLN A 419 -3.42 12.46 25.11
CA GLN A 419 -3.65 11.08 25.52
C GLN A 419 -2.34 10.39 25.88
N GLU A 420 -1.30 10.54 25.06
CA GLU A 420 0.03 9.98 25.34
C GLU A 420 0.60 10.52 26.66
N GLU A 421 0.45 11.83 26.92
CA GLU A 421 0.88 12.44 28.17
C GLU A 421 0.14 11.88 29.40
N ARG A 422 -1.17 11.63 29.28
CA ARG A 422 -1.95 10.99 30.35
C ARG A 422 -1.53 9.54 30.58
N HIS A 423 -1.25 8.81 29.50
CA HIS A 423 -0.77 7.44 29.57
C HIS A 423 0.61 7.37 30.25
N ALA A 424 1.53 8.25 29.86
CA ALA A 424 2.85 8.40 30.48
C ALA A 424 2.76 8.74 31.97
N ALA A 425 1.78 9.58 32.35
CA ALA A 425 1.52 9.96 33.74
C ALA A 425 0.80 8.87 34.57
N GLY A 426 0.60 7.65 34.04
CA GLY A 426 -0.08 6.55 34.73
C GLY A 426 -1.60 6.69 34.86
N HIS A 427 -2.21 7.65 34.16
CA HIS A 427 -3.66 7.84 34.12
C HIS A 427 -4.24 7.10 32.91
N GLY A 428 -4.10 5.77 32.90
CA GLY A 428 -4.73 4.93 31.89
C GLY A 428 -6.25 5.10 31.87
N PRO A 429 -6.94 4.85 30.73
CA PRO A 429 -8.39 4.83 30.72
C PRO A 429 -8.86 3.79 31.74
N ARG A 430 -9.69 4.19 32.71
CA ARG A 430 -10.46 3.20 33.47
C ARG A 430 -11.27 2.43 32.43
N GLU A 431 -10.91 1.17 32.17
CA GLU A 431 -11.76 0.27 31.41
C GLU A 431 -13.14 0.31 32.07
N GLY A 432 -14.12 0.80 31.31
CA GLY A 432 -15.48 0.91 31.79
C GLY A 432 -15.98 -0.46 32.20
N GLY A 433 -16.24 -0.63 33.50
CA GLY A 433 -16.95 -1.78 34.03
C GLY A 433 -18.28 -1.94 33.30
N ALA A 434 -18.53 -3.16 32.84
CA ALA A 434 -19.87 -3.66 32.60
C ALA A 434 -20.61 -3.79 33.94
#